data_AF-A0A2N1RQ98-F1
#
_entry.id   AF-A0A2N1RQ98-F1
#
_cell.length_a   1.000
_cell.length_b   1.000
_cell.length_c   1.000
_cell.angle_alpha   90.00
_cell.angle_beta   90.00
_cell.angle_gamma   90.00
#
_symmetry.space_group_name_H-M   'P 1'
#
loop_
_entity.id
_entity.type
_entity.pdbx_description
1 polymer ?
#
loop_
_entity_poly.entity_id
_entity_poly.type
_entity_poly.pdbx_seq_one_letter_code
_entity_poly.pdbx_strand_id
1 'polypeptide(L)'
;MKFKIFSVLAAAALILSACSGIKLQDYEAEKCAKLPGENTVNVIKDKCGMCHKGDFSTKELICSRKAMITDSVNAGRMPKFGKLSKEELNTILKWEL
;
A
#
# COMPACT_ATOMS: atom_id res chain seq x y z
N MET A 1 0.77 42.77 -1.51
CA MET A 1 0.16 41.43 -1.34
C MET A 1 1.08 40.37 -1.94
N LYS A 2 2.03 39.79 -1.18
CA LYS A 2 3.06 38.85 -1.72
C LYS A 2 3.23 37.56 -0.92
N PHE A 3 2.32 37.24 0.01
CA PHE A 3 2.48 36.10 0.92
C PHE A 3 1.46 34.97 0.74
N LYS A 4 0.55 35.03 -0.24
CA LYS A 4 -0.54 34.03 -0.36
C LYS A 4 -0.28 32.90 -1.35
N ILE A 5 0.75 33.00 -2.20
CA ILE A 5 0.96 32.03 -3.30
C ILE A 5 1.93 30.91 -2.87
N PHE A 6 2.87 31.17 -1.95
CA PHE A 6 3.86 30.18 -1.52
C PHE A 6 3.29 29.08 -0.60
N SER A 7 2.22 29.35 0.16
CA SER A 7 1.62 28.35 1.06
C SER A 7 0.82 27.26 0.35
N VAL A 8 0.32 27.52 -0.86
CA VAL A 8 -0.46 26.54 -1.64
C VAL A 8 0.46 25.52 -2.33
N LEU A 9 1.66 25.95 -2.75
CA LEU A 9 2.63 25.07 -3.41
C LEU A 9 3.25 24.04 -2.44
N ALA A 10 3.51 24.43 -1.19
CA ALA A 10 4.06 23.53 -0.17
C ALA A 10 3.05 22.44 0.28
N ALA A 11 1.76 22.76 0.30
CA ALA A 11 0.72 21.80 0.64
C ALA A 11 0.51 20.74 -0.46
N ALA A 12 0.66 21.11 -1.73
CA ALA A 12 0.56 20.18 -2.86
C ALA A 12 1.73 19.18 -2.91
N ALA A 13 2.95 19.61 -2.51
CA ALA A 13 4.13 18.76 -2.48
C ALA A 13 4.07 17.66 -1.40
N LEU A 14 3.44 17.93 -0.25
CA LEU A 14 3.26 16.95 0.84
C LEU A 14 2.21 15.87 0.53
N ILE A 15 1.28 16.14 -0.38
CA ILE A 15 0.26 15.17 -0.81
C ILE A 15 0.86 14.20 -1.84
N LEU A 16 1.70 14.71 -2.74
CA LEU A 16 2.43 13.88 -3.71
C LEU A 16 3.50 13.01 -3.06
N SER A 17 3.96 13.35 -1.84
CA SER A 17 4.96 12.56 -1.14
C SER A 17 4.41 11.34 -0.37
N ALA A 18 3.09 11.22 -0.23
CA ALA A 18 2.48 10.17 0.59
C ALA A 18 2.65 8.76 0.00
N CYS A 19 2.81 8.66 -1.33
CA CYS A 19 3.06 7.41 -2.04
C CYS A 19 4.45 7.40 -2.73
N SER A 20 5.21 8.51 -2.68
CA SER A 20 6.46 8.63 -3.44
C SER A 20 7.62 8.02 -2.66
N GLY A 21 8.00 6.80 -3.02
CA GLY A 21 9.29 6.27 -2.56
C GLY A 21 9.44 4.77 -2.72
N ILE A 22 8.35 4.01 -2.72
CA ILE A 22 8.42 2.55 -2.79
C ILE A 22 7.97 2.11 -4.19
N LYS A 23 8.93 2.05 -5.10
CA LYS A 23 8.76 1.37 -6.39
C LYS A 23 8.75 -0.13 -6.10
N LEU A 24 7.57 -0.74 -6.14
CA LEU A 24 7.41 -2.16 -5.82
C LEU A 24 8.25 -3.08 -6.71
N GLN A 25 8.56 -2.65 -7.93
CA GLN A 25 9.52 -3.31 -8.82
C GLN A 25 10.92 -3.56 -8.22
N ASP A 26 11.32 -2.81 -7.17
CA ASP A 26 12.62 -2.99 -6.51
C ASP A 26 12.62 -4.14 -5.49
N TYR A 27 11.43 -4.69 -5.16
CA TYR A 27 11.30 -5.88 -4.34
C TYR A 27 11.25 -7.11 -5.22
N GLU A 28 11.96 -8.17 -4.85
CA GLU A 28 11.86 -9.44 -5.57
C GLU A 28 10.45 -10.01 -5.44
N ALA A 29 9.91 -10.49 -6.57
CA ALA A 29 8.66 -11.23 -6.57
C ALA A 29 8.92 -12.66 -6.06
N GLU A 30 8.17 -13.09 -5.06
CA GLU A 30 8.28 -14.41 -4.48
C GLU A 30 7.36 -15.41 -5.20
N LYS A 31 7.72 -16.69 -5.17
CA LYS A 31 6.83 -17.74 -5.65
C LYS A 31 5.60 -17.81 -4.75
N CYS A 32 4.43 -17.58 -5.32
CA CYS A 32 3.16 -17.69 -4.59
C CYS A 32 2.92 -19.13 -4.13
N ALA A 33 3.01 -19.37 -2.82
CA ALA A 33 2.69 -20.68 -2.23
C ALA A 33 1.18 -20.88 -2.04
N LYS A 34 0.45 -19.80 -1.71
CA LYS A 34 -1.00 -19.85 -1.48
C LYS A 34 -1.66 -18.50 -1.78
N LEU A 35 -2.64 -18.51 -2.67
CA LEU A 35 -3.38 -17.31 -3.04
C LEU A 35 -4.13 -16.72 -1.83
N PRO A 36 -4.20 -15.38 -1.70
CA PRO A 36 -5.02 -14.72 -0.69
C PRO A 36 -6.51 -14.91 -0.96
N GLY A 37 -7.30 -14.90 0.12
CA GLY A 37 -8.76 -14.85 0.06
C GLY A 37 -9.26 -13.51 -0.47
N GLU A 38 -10.55 -13.46 -0.85
CA GLU A 38 -11.18 -12.26 -1.41
C GLU A 38 -11.10 -11.07 -0.47
N ASN A 39 -11.24 -11.30 0.84
CA ASN A 39 -11.18 -10.22 1.83
C ASN A 39 -9.79 -9.56 1.82
N THR A 40 -8.71 -10.34 1.88
CA THR A 40 -7.33 -9.85 1.80
C THR A 40 -7.07 -9.12 0.48
N VAL A 41 -7.58 -9.63 -0.64
CA VAL A 41 -7.46 -8.97 -1.96
C VAL A 41 -8.15 -7.61 -1.95
N ASN A 42 -9.37 -7.53 -1.42
CA ASN A 42 -10.14 -6.29 -1.39
C ASN A 42 -9.48 -5.23 -0.52
N VAL A 43 -9.02 -5.59 0.69
CA VAL A 43 -8.31 -4.67 1.57
C VAL A 43 -7.03 -4.14 0.91
N ILE A 44 -6.24 -5.00 0.25
CA ILE A 44 -5.00 -4.58 -0.41
C ILE A 44 -5.29 -3.66 -1.61
N LYS A 45 -6.31 -3.99 -2.43
CA LYS A 45 -6.69 -3.15 -3.57
C LYS A 45 -7.21 -1.78 -3.12
N ASP A 46 -8.05 -1.74 -2.09
CA ASP A 46 -8.61 -0.50 -1.55
C ASP A 46 -7.54 0.38 -0.90
N LYS A 47 -6.72 -0.19 0.00
CA LYS A 47 -5.80 0.58 0.84
C LYS A 47 -4.46 0.85 0.20
N CYS A 48 -3.97 -0.05 -0.64
CA CYS A 48 -2.64 0.05 -1.24
C CYS A 48 -2.69 0.43 -2.73
N GLY A 49 -3.78 0.11 -3.43
CA GLY A 49 -3.90 0.31 -4.89
C GLY A 49 -3.82 1.75 -5.35
N MET A 50 -4.13 2.73 -4.48
CA MET A 50 -3.95 4.15 -4.79
C MET A 50 -2.48 4.51 -5.00
N CYS A 51 -1.57 4.01 -4.16
CA CYS A 51 -0.14 4.25 -4.26
C CYS A 51 0.56 3.27 -5.23
N HIS A 52 0.02 2.08 -5.38
CA HIS A 52 0.63 0.94 -6.06
C HIS A 52 -0.24 0.45 -7.22
N LYS A 53 -0.63 1.41 -8.06
CA LYS A 53 -1.54 1.14 -9.16
C LYS A 53 -0.90 0.16 -10.16
N GLY A 54 -1.57 -0.97 -10.39
CA GLY A 54 -1.12 -2.01 -11.31
C GLY A 54 -0.36 -3.16 -10.62
N ASP A 55 0.37 -2.86 -9.56
CA ASP A 55 1.16 -3.85 -8.80
C ASP A 55 0.30 -4.90 -8.09
N PHE A 56 -0.97 -4.56 -7.80
CA PHE A 56 -1.93 -5.43 -7.11
C PHE A 56 -3.16 -5.77 -7.97
N SER A 57 -2.99 -5.81 -9.30
CA SER A 57 -4.12 -6.04 -10.22
C SER A 57 -4.73 -7.45 -10.13
N THR A 58 -3.91 -8.48 -9.86
CA THR A 58 -4.36 -9.88 -9.75
C THR A 58 -4.00 -10.52 -8.39
N LYS A 59 -4.64 -11.65 -8.07
CA LYS A 59 -4.36 -12.39 -6.82
C LYS A 59 -2.93 -12.93 -6.78
N GLU A 60 -2.41 -13.33 -7.93
CA GLU A 60 -1.05 -13.86 -8.10
C GLU A 60 -0.02 -12.77 -7.87
N LEU A 61 -0.26 -11.56 -8.40
CA LEU A 61 0.60 -10.41 -8.15
C LEU A 61 0.60 -10.05 -6.67
N ILE A 62 -0.57 -9.96 -6.03
CA ILE A 62 -0.67 -9.73 -4.57
C ILE A 62 0.10 -10.81 -3.80
N CYS A 63 -0.07 -12.08 -4.17
CA CYS A 63 0.58 -13.21 -3.52
C CYS A 63 2.10 -13.21 -3.68
N SER A 64 2.60 -12.90 -4.87
CA SER A 64 4.04 -12.80 -5.14
C SER A 64 4.71 -11.67 -4.35
N ARG A 65 3.91 -10.79 -3.75
CA ARG A 65 4.35 -9.64 -2.96
C ARG A 65 4.06 -9.79 -1.46
N LYS A 66 3.63 -10.98 -1.02
CA LYS A 66 3.19 -11.24 0.36
C LYS A 66 4.15 -10.71 1.41
N ALA A 67 5.42 -11.12 1.39
CA ALA A 67 6.39 -10.73 2.41
C ALA A 67 6.52 -9.21 2.52
N MET A 68 6.67 -8.53 1.40
CA MET A 68 6.77 -7.06 1.35
C MET A 68 5.51 -6.37 1.88
N ILE A 69 4.31 -6.84 1.50
CA ILE A 69 3.04 -6.28 1.99
C ILE A 69 2.96 -6.45 3.51
N THR A 70 3.23 -7.66 4.02
CA THR A 70 3.13 -7.95 5.46
C THR A 70 4.19 -7.19 6.27
N ASP A 71 5.43 -7.07 5.79
CA ASP A 71 6.48 -6.28 6.46
C ASP A 71 6.12 -4.80 6.50
N SER A 72 5.65 -4.25 5.39
CA SER A 72 5.25 -2.83 5.31
C SER A 72 4.10 -2.50 6.24
N VAL A 73 3.10 -3.39 6.34
CA VAL A 73 1.98 -3.25 7.26
C VAL A 73 2.43 -3.40 8.72
N ASN A 74 3.22 -4.42 9.03
CA ASN A 74 3.70 -4.69 10.38
C ASN A 74 4.60 -3.56 10.90
N ALA A 75 5.45 -3.00 10.04
CA ALA A 75 6.33 -1.88 10.36
C ALA A 75 5.62 -0.52 10.38
N GLY A 76 4.30 -0.47 10.10
CA GLY A 76 3.52 0.77 10.11
C GLY A 76 3.97 1.78 9.06
N ARG A 77 4.56 1.33 7.94
CA ARG A 77 5.11 2.20 6.89
C ARG A 77 4.05 2.79 5.96
N MET A 78 2.76 2.55 6.23
CA MET A 78 1.67 3.09 5.42
C MET A 78 1.45 4.59 5.72
N PRO A 79 1.20 5.41 4.68
CA PRO A 79 0.89 6.83 4.88
C PRO A 79 -0.43 7.02 5.63
N LYS A 80 -0.63 8.19 6.24
CA LYS A 80 -1.82 8.50 7.06
C LYS A 80 -3.16 8.27 6.34
N PHE A 81 -3.20 8.40 5.01
CA PHE A 81 -4.39 8.20 4.17
C PHE A 81 -4.69 6.72 3.86
N GLY A 82 -3.75 5.80 4.13
CA GLY A 82 -3.90 4.35 3.97
C GLY A 82 -3.94 3.60 5.30
N LYS A 83 -4.29 4.28 6.41
CA LYS A 83 -4.36 3.61 7.73
C LYS A 83 -5.34 2.44 7.69
N LEU A 84 -4.85 1.30 8.16
CA LEU A 84 -5.66 0.11 8.36
C LEU A 84 -6.36 0.20 9.72
N SER A 85 -7.63 -0.19 9.76
CA SER A 85 -8.28 -0.61 10.99
C SER A 85 -7.59 -1.86 11.56
N LYS A 86 -7.88 -2.17 12.83
CA LYS A 86 -7.33 -3.37 13.48
C LYS A 86 -7.74 -4.67 12.76
N GLU A 87 -8.94 -4.68 12.20
CA GLU A 87 -9.45 -5.81 11.43
C GLU A 87 -8.71 -5.97 10.10
N GLU A 88 -8.61 -4.89 9.31
CA GLU A 88 -7.89 -4.90 8.02
C GLU A 88 -6.41 -5.27 8.20
N LEU A 89 -5.77 -4.78 9.27
CA LEU A 89 -4.40 -5.17 9.63
C LEU A 89 -4.31 -6.68 9.90
N ASN A 90 -5.26 -7.24 10.67
CA ASN A 90 -5.29 -8.67 10.92
C ASN A 90 -5.54 -9.49 9.64
N THR A 91 -6.45 -9.04 8.77
CA THR A 91 -6.73 -9.69 7.48
C THR A 91 -5.48 -9.78 6.60
N ILE A 92 -4.63 -8.74 6.60
CA ILE A 92 -3.36 -8.76 5.86
C ILE A 92 -2.31 -9.63 6.57
N LEU A 93 -2.08 -9.43 7.88
CA LEU A 93 -1.01 -10.12 8.61
C LEU A 93 -1.25 -11.63 8.75
N LYS A 94 -2.51 -12.04 8.95
CA LYS A 94 -2.88 -13.47 8.98
C LYS A 94 -2.94 -14.10 7.60
N TRP A 95 -2.95 -13.27 6.55
CA TRP A 95 -3.07 -13.71 5.17
C TRP A 95 -4.27 -14.64 4.98
N GLU A 96 -5.45 -14.14 5.35
CA GLU A 96 -6.70 -14.91 5.30
C GLU A 96 -6.96 -15.46 3.88
N LEU A 97 -7.53 -16.66 3.85
CA LEU A 97 -7.63 -17.50 2.66
C LEU A 97 -9.07 -17.58 2.17
#